data_AF-A0A316MAB0-F1
#
_entry.id   AF-A0A316MAB0-F1
#
_cell.length_a   1.000
_cell.length_b   1.000
_cell.length_c   1.000
_cell.angle_alpha   90.00
_cell.angle_beta   90.00
_cell.angle_gamma   90.00
#
_symmetry.space_group_name_H-M   'P 1'
#
loop_
_entity.id
_entity.type
_entity.pdbx_description
1 polymer ?
#
loop_
_entity_poly.entity_id
_entity_poly.type
_entity_poly.pdbx_seq_one_letter_code
_entity_poly.pdbx_strand_id
1 'polypeptide(L)'
;MDYHDGKYGVNTDPQRGADTFIPFKSDLKRFYTTITGTSALTQYTVGFKPKIILFCVNVGNQNSIAIYDEITNKCYYNGYFDTPYNVGDWVYGLYRISEINDTGFKAEFINSWNGYPVLIQAFG
;
A
#
# COMPACT_ATOMS: atom_id res chain seq x y z
N MET A 1 -31.22 -2.88 19.50
CA MET A 1 -31.15 -3.77 20.68
C MET A 1 -31.11 -5.16 20.11
N ASP A 2 -29.89 -5.66 20.05
CA ASP A 2 -29.35 -6.35 18.88
C ASP A 2 -29.35 -7.86 19.08
N TYR A 3 -29.44 -8.58 17.98
CA TYR A 3 -28.42 -9.59 17.75
C TYR A 3 -28.16 -9.64 16.25
N HIS A 4 -27.31 -8.72 15.79
CA HIS A 4 -26.47 -9.04 14.64
C HIS A 4 -25.80 -10.36 15.01
N ASP A 5 -26.27 -11.47 14.41
CA ASP A 5 -25.63 -12.78 14.53
C ASP A 5 -24.17 -12.54 14.23
N GLY A 6 -23.35 -12.60 15.28
CA GLY A 6 -21.94 -12.25 15.31
C GLY A 6 -21.06 -13.17 14.49
N LYS A 7 -21.51 -13.61 13.31
CA LYS A 7 -20.69 -14.32 12.34
C LYS A 7 -19.90 -13.34 11.49
N TYR A 8 -18.93 -12.71 12.16
CA TYR A 8 -17.61 -12.54 11.58
C TYR A 8 -16.91 -13.90 11.50
N GLY A 9 -17.52 -14.84 10.78
CA GLY A 9 -17.13 -16.24 10.74
C GLY A 9 -16.93 -16.70 9.31
N VAL A 10 -15.95 -17.58 9.12
CA VAL A 10 -15.63 -18.24 7.86
C VAL A 10 -16.91 -18.86 7.28
N ASN A 11 -17.21 -18.55 6.03
CA ASN A 11 -18.29 -19.19 5.30
C ASN A 11 -17.98 -20.70 5.20
N THR A 12 -18.71 -21.51 5.96
CA THR A 12 -18.57 -22.98 5.97
C THR A 12 -19.57 -23.67 5.05
N ASP A 13 -20.41 -22.90 4.35
CA ASP A 13 -21.38 -23.42 3.39
C ASP A 13 -20.69 -23.65 2.03
N PRO A 14 -20.53 -24.91 1.58
CA PRO A 14 -19.85 -25.23 0.31
C PRO A 14 -20.62 -24.74 -0.92
N GLN A 15 -21.90 -24.35 -0.78
CA GLN A 15 -22.75 -23.90 -1.88
C GLN A 15 -22.85 -22.38 -2.00
N ARG A 16 -22.42 -21.62 -0.99
CA ARG A 16 -22.35 -20.15 -1.08
C ARG A 16 -20.98 -19.77 -1.60
N GLY A 17 -20.90 -19.56 -2.92
CA GLY A 17 -19.70 -19.07 -3.60
C GLY A 17 -19.03 -17.95 -2.80
N ALA A 18 -17.72 -18.10 -2.60
CA ALA A 18 -16.90 -17.20 -1.79
C ALA A 18 -17.15 -15.73 -2.16
N ASP A 19 -17.69 -14.96 -1.22
CA ASP A 19 -17.86 -13.52 -1.42
C ASP A 19 -17.44 -12.78 -0.16
N THR A 20 -16.12 -12.75 0.07
CA THR A 20 -15.50 -11.81 0.99
C THR A 20 -15.47 -10.45 0.29
N PHE A 21 -16.64 -9.84 0.13
CA PHE A 21 -16.75 -8.46 -0.31
C PHE A 21 -16.07 -7.59 0.75
N ILE A 22 -14.87 -7.07 0.46
CA ILE A 22 -14.24 -6.04 1.27
C ILE A 22 -14.90 -4.72 0.84
N PRO A 23 -15.77 -4.11 1.66
CA PRO A 23 -16.43 -2.89 1.27
C PRO A 23 -15.41 -1.75 1.41
N PHE A 24 -14.71 -1.39 0.33
CA PHE A 24 -13.98 -0.12 0.28
C PHE A 24 -15.01 1.02 0.21
N LYS A 25 -15.66 1.33 1.34
CA LYS A 25 -16.42 2.58 1.48
C LYS A 25 -15.38 3.71 1.48
N SER A 26 -15.40 4.48 0.39
CA SER A 26 -14.80 5.80 0.16
C SER A 26 -13.29 6.02 0.27
N ASP A 27 -12.52 5.21 1.01
CA ASP A 27 -11.18 5.65 1.43
C ASP A 27 -10.07 5.04 0.56
N LEU A 28 -10.27 5.02 -0.76
CA LEU A 28 -9.21 4.70 -1.73
C LEU A 28 -8.81 5.96 -2.49
N LYS A 29 -7.52 6.29 -2.49
CA LYS A 29 -6.92 7.25 -3.40
C LYS A 29 -5.89 6.59 -4.29
N ARG A 30 -5.85 7.04 -5.55
CA ARG A 30 -4.96 6.52 -6.59
C ARG A 30 -4.15 7.66 -7.20
N PHE A 31 -2.87 7.42 -7.39
CA PHE A 31 -1.96 8.32 -8.11
C PHE A 31 -1.20 7.54 -9.17
N TYR A 32 -0.82 8.22 -10.25
CA TYR A 32 0.16 7.75 -11.20
C TYR A 32 1.32 8.74 -11.18
N THR A 33 2.53 8.24 -11.00
CA THR A 33 3.74 9.06 -11.12
C THR A 33 4.75 8.36 -12.01
N THR A 34 5.46 9.11 -12.82
CA THR A 34 6.66 8.62 -13.51
C THR A 34 7.84 9.27 -12.85
N ILE A 35 8.80 8.46 -12.43
CA ILE A 35 9.96 8.96 -11.69
C ILE A 35 11.00 9.36 -12.72
N THR A 36 11.31 10.65 -12.80
CA THR A 36 12.30 11.18 -13.75
C THR A 36 13.35 11.99 -12.99
N GLY A 37 14.59 11.53 -12.99
CA GLY A 37 15.70 12.19 -12.29
C GLY A 37 15.85 11.73 -10.83
N THR A 38 16.54 12.52 -10.01
CA THR A 38 16.89 12.20 -8.62
C THR A 38 15.66 12.03 -7.74
N SER A 39 15.67 11.02 -6.85
CA SER A 39 14.66 10.81 -5.80
C SER A 39 14.29 12.13 -5.10
N ALA A 40 13.03 12.52 -5.22
CA ALA A 40 12.47 13.68 -4.54
C ALA A 40 11.39 13.23 -3.56
N LEU A 41 11.51 13.68 -2.32
CA LEU A 41 10.49 13.42 -1.30
C LEU A 41 9.20 14.14 -1.67
N THR A 42 8.17 13.35 -1.94
CA THR A 42 6.88 13.81 -2.48
C THR A 42 5.76 13.58 -1.47
N GLN A 43 4.95 14.60 -1.23
CA GLN A 43 3.74 14.50 -0.41
C GLN A 43 2.57 13.97 -1.25
N TYR A 44 1.92 12.92 -0.77
CA TYR A 44 0.68 12.37 -1.32
C TYR A 44 -0.46 12.64 -0.34
N THR A 45 -1.30 13.62 -0.67
CA THR A 45 -2.45 14.01 0.15
C THR A 45 -3.68 13.19 -0.24
N VAL A 46 -4.18 12.38 0.70
CA VAL A 46 -5.33 11.48 0.48
C VAL A 46 -6.57 11.86 1.30
N GLY A 47 -6.39 12.69 2.34
CA GLY A 47 -7.47 13.19 3.20
C GLY A 47 -7.80 12.29 4.40
N PHE A 48 -6.97 11.28 4.65
CA PHE A 48 -7.07 10.35 5.77
C PHE A 48 -5.68 9.78 6.09
N LYS A 49 -5.52 9.12 7.25
CA LYS A 49 -4.34 8.31 7.56
C LYS A 49 -4.41 6.98 6.81
N PRO A 50 -3.53 6.68 5.85
CA PRO A 50 -3.54 5.39 5.17
C PRO A 50 -3.29 4.24 6.15
N LYS A 51 -4.12 3.19 6.05
CA LYS A 51 -3.91 1.89 6.68
C LYS A 51 -3.08 0.95 5.80
N ILE A 52 -3.25 1.02 4.48
CA ILE A 52 -2.45 0.28 3.51
C ILE A 52 -2.00 1.23 2.41
N ILE A 53 -0.73 1.13 2.02
CA ILE A 53 -0.22 1.82 0.83
C ILE A 53 0.44 0.78 -0.08
N LEU A 54 0.11 0.82 -1.36
CA LEU A 54 0.71 -0.02 -2.39
C LEU A 54 1.42 0.85 -3.42
N PHE A 55 2.66 0.51 -3.77
CA PHE A 55 3.31 1.00 -4.98
C PHE A 55 3.53 -0.18 -5.93
N CYS A 56 2.84 -0.13 -7.06
CA CYS A 56 2.92 -1.13 -8.11
C CYS A 56 3.73 -0.54 -9.27
N VAL A 57 4.86 -1.15 -9.58
CA VAL A 57 5.76 -0.71 -10.65
C VAL A 57 6.12 -1.89 -11.52
N ASN A 58 6.19 -1.66 -12.83
CA ASN A 58 6.74 -2.61 -13.77
C ASN A 58 8.13 -2.11 -14.20
N VAL A 59 9.18 -2.82 -13.78
CA VAL A 59 10.57 -2.49 -14.08
C VAL A 59 11.09 -3.51 -15.10
N GLY A 60 11.13 -3.13 -16.37
CA GLY A 60 11.48 -4.04 -17.47
C GLY A 60 10.53 -5.24 -17.55
N ASN A 61 11.04 -6.44 -17.29
CA ASN A 61 10.24 -7.68 -17.29
C ASN A 61 9.79 -8.12 -15.89
N GLN A 62 9.94 -7.28 -14.88
CA GLN A 62 9.62 -7.59 -13.48
C GLN A 62 8.48 -6.72 -12.97
N ASN A 63 7.47 -7.34 -12.39
CA ASN A 63 6.44 -6.65 -11.63
C ASN A 63 6.87 -6.59 -10.17
N SER A 64 6.86 -5.38 -9.61
CA SER A 64 7.19 -5.17 -8.21
C SER A 64 6.05 -4.49 -7.46
N ILE A 65 5.86 -4.91 -6.21
CA ILE A 65 4.85 -4.39 -5.30
C ILE A 65 5.56 -4.03 -3.99
N ALA A 66 5.52 -2.75 -3.65
CA ALA A 66 5.86 -2.23 -2.33
C ALA A 66 4.59 -2.09 -1.50
N ILE A 67 4.67 -2.42 -0.22
CA ILE A 67 3.50 -2.42 0.69
C ILE A 67 3.89 -1.66 1.96
N TYR A 68 2.97 -0.87 2.48
CA TYR A 68 2.91 -0.49 3.90
C TYR A 68 1.64 -1.06 4.53
N ASP A 69 1.76 -1.54 5.75
CA ASP A 69 0.66 -2.05 6.57
C ASP A 69 0.68 -1.37 7.96
N GLU A 70 -0.44 -0.75 8.33
CA GLU A 70 -0.61 -0.02 9.59
C GLU A 70 -0.74 -0.93 10.81
N ILE A 71 -1.24 -2.16 10.64
CA ILE A 71 -1.37 -3.12 11.76
C ILE A 71 0.01 -3.44 12.33
N THR A 72 0.98 -3.68 11.44
CA THR A 72 2.37 -3.94 11.81
C THR A 72 3.21 -2.66 11.91
N ASN A 73 2.74 -1.57 11.30
CA ASN A 73 3.47 -0.33 11.08
C ASN A 73 4.83 -0.58 10.38
N LYS A 74 4.80 -1.39 9.32
CA LYS A 74 5.98 -1.83 8.55
C LYS A 74 5.79 -1.68 7.06
N CYS A 75 6.92 -1.64 6.37
CA CYS A 75 7.03 -1.63 4.92
C CYS A 75 7.62 -2.94 4.41
N TYR A 76 7.22 -3.37 3.21
CA TYR A 76 7.57 -4.65 2.60
C TYR A 76 7.77 -4.52 1.08
N TYR A 77 8.54 -5.45 0.50
CA TYR A 77 8.77 -5.50 -0.94
C TYR A 77 8.48 -6.90 -1.48
N ASN A 78 7.77 -7.00 -2.61
CA ASN A 78 7.50 -8.21 -3.38
C ASN A 78 7.02 -9.43 -2.57
N GLY A 79 6.24 -9.20 -1.51
CA GLY A 79 5.69 -10.26 -0.68
C GLY A 79 6.67 -10.90 0.32
N TYR A 80 7.87 -10.34 0.49
CA TYR A 80 8.82 -10.73 1.54
C TYR A 80 8.38 -10.20 2.92
N PHE A 81 7.28 -10.76 3.46
CA PHE A 81 6.70 -10.35 4.75
C PHE A 81 7.55 -10.74 5.98
N ASP A 82 8.50 -11.64 5.80
CA ASP A 82 9.49 -12.05 6.79
C ASP A 82 10.63 -11.03 6.97
N THR A 83 10.75 -10.07 6.06
CA THR A 83 11.79 -9.03 6.07
C THR A 83 11.17 -7.63 6.16
N PRO A 84 10.55 -7.25 7.28
CA PRO A 84 9.91 -5.95 7.44
C PRO A 84 10.92 -4.81 7.59
N TYR A 85 10.57 -3.64 7.05
CA TYR A 85 11.33 -2.40 7.20
C TYR A 85 10.52 -1.38 8.01
N ASN A 86 11.17 -0.47 8.74
CA ASN A 86 10.45 0.60 9.42
C ASN A 86 10.03 1.70 8.44
N VAL A 87 8.98 2.43 8.80
CA VAL A 87 8.72 3.74 8.20
C VAL A 87 9.94 4.64 8.45
N GLY A 88 10.41 5.31 7.39
CA GLY A 88 11.65 6.11 7.41
C GLY A 88 12.89 5.38 6.87
N ASP A 89 12.86 4.05 6.78
CA ASP A 89 13.96 3.27 6.21
C ASP A 89 13.81 3.12 4.69
N TRP A 90 14.93 2.92 4.00
CA TRP A 90 14.94 2.51 2.60
C TRP A 90 14.63 1.02 2.48
N VAL A 91 13.54 0.70 1.80
CA VAL A 91 13.06 -0.67 1.61
C VAL A 91 13.72 -1.28 0.40
N TYR A 92 14.54 -2.30 0.63
CA TYR A 92 15.36 -2.95 -0.41
C TYR A 92 16.23 -1.97 -1.22
N GLY A 93 16.50 -0.77 -0.68
CA GLY A 93 17.15 0.32 -1.41
C GLY A 93 16.34 0.88 -2.59
N LEU A 94 15.02 0.67 -2.64
CA LEU A 94 14.17 1.02 -3.78
C LEU A 94 13.25 2.20 -3.54
N TYR A 95 12.56 2.20 -2.40
CA TYR A 95 11.63 3.24 -2.02
C TYR A 95 11.72 3.52 -0.52
N ARG A 96 11.22 4.67 -0.11
CA ARG A 96 11.04 5.03 1.29
C ARG A 96 9.71 5.72 1.47
N ILE A 97 8.96 5.30 2.49
CA ILE A 97 7.86 6.09 3.05
C ILE A 97 8.43 6.74 4.31
N SER A 98 8.59 8.07 4.30
CA SER A 98 9.25 8.78 5.39
C SER A 98 8.30 9.18 6.51
N GLU A 99 7.03 9.35 6.19
CA GLU A 99 6.02 9.88 7.11
C GLU A 99 4.63 9.43 6.66
N ILE A 100 3.77 9.12 7.63
CA ILE A 100 2.35 8.82 7.44
C ILE A 100 1.58 9.56 8.54
N ASN A 101 0.58 10.34 8.18
CA ASN A 101 -0.19 11.18 9.09
C ASN A 101 -1.67 11.21 8.68
N ASP A 102 -2.50 11.94 9.43
CA ASP A 102 -3.96 11.98 9.26
C ASP A 102 -4.45 12.54 7.92
N THR A 103 -3.55 13.08 7.10
CA THR A 103 -3.88 13.65 5.78
C THR A 103 -3.27 12.87 4.61
N GLY A 104 -2.32 11.96 4.88
CA GLY A 104 -1.68 11.13 3.87
C GLY A 104 -0.26 10.70 4.24
N PHE A 105 0.66 10.74 3.28
CA PHE A 105 2.02 10.22 3.47
C PHE A 105 3.04 10.92 2.57
N LYS A 106 4.32 10.81 2.95
CA LYS A 106 5.45 11.24 2.13
C LYS A 106 6.24 10.03 1.67
N ALA A 107 6.51 9.97 0.37
CA ALA A 107 7.28 8.89 -0.21
C ALA A 107 8.29 9.40 -1.23
N GLU A 108 9.34 8.61 -1.40
CA GLU A 108 10.35 8.83 -2.41
C GLU A 108 10.88 7.50 -2.94
N PHE A 109 11.56 7.54 -4.07
CA PHE A 109 11.93 6.36 -4.82
C PHE A 109 13.29 6.58 -5.49
N ILE A 110 14.12 5.55 -5.53
CA ILE A 110 15.43 5.67 -6.17
C ILE A 110 15.34 5.61 -7.69
N ASN A 111 16.43 6.00 -8.33
CA ASN A 111 16.58 5.97 -9.78
C ASN A 111 16.45 4.57 -10.43
N SER A 112 16.49 3.46 -9.70
CA SER A 112 16.25 2.14 -10.31
C SER A 112 14.82 1.97 -10.81
N TRP A 113 13.87 2.77 -10.31
CA TRP A 113 12.50 2.88 -10.86
C TRP A 113 12.36 4.05 -11.85
N ASN A 114 13.46 4.70 -12.23
CA ASN A 114 13.48 5.84 -13.15
C ASN A 114 12.95 5.44 -14.53
N GLY A 115 12.09 6.28 -15.08
CA GLY A 115 11.42 6.08 -16.36
C GLY A 115 10.24 5.11 -16.32
N TYR A 116 10.02 4.41 -15.19
CA TYR A 116 8.90 3.48 -15.05
C TYR A 116 7.71 4.15 -14.35
N PRO A 117 6.49 4.00 -14.89
CA PRO A 117 5.28 4.43 -14.21
C PRO A 117 5.08 3.64 -12.91
N VAL A 118 4.77 4.35 -11.83
CA VAL A 118 4.39 3.78 -10.54
C VAL A 118 2.92 4.09 -10.31
N LEU A 119 2.12 3.04 -10.18
CA LEU A 119 0.75 3.12 -9.68
C LEU A 119 0.80 3.12 -8.15
N ILE A 120 0.25 4.16 -7.54
CA ILE A 120 0.19 4.31 -6.09
C ILE A 120 -1.26 4.20 -5.65
N GLN A 121 -1.53 3.34 -4.67
CA GLN A 121 -2.86 3.18 -4.07
C GLN A 121 -2.74 3.31 -2.55
N ALA A 122 -3.57 4.17 -1.96
CA ALA A 122 -3.65 4.34 -0.52
C ALA A 122 -5.08 4.07 -0.04
N PHE A 123 -5.19 3.23 0.99
CA PHE A 123 -6.44 2.78 1.58
C PHE A 123 -6.52 3.28 3.03
N GLY A 124 -7.64 3.88 3.42
CA GLY A 124 -7.90 4.37 4.78
C GLY A 124 -8.57 3.36 5.70
#